data_AF-A0A8X6VLC8-F1
#
_entry.id   AF-A0A8X6VLC8-F1
#
_cell.length_a   1.000
_cell.length_b   1.000
_cell.length_c   1.000
_cell.angle_alpha   90.00
_cell.angle_beta   90.00
_cell.angle_gamma   90.00
#
_symmetry.space_group_name_H-M   'P 1'
#
loop_
_entity.id
_entity.type
_entity.pdbx_description
1 polymer ?
#
loop_
_entity_poly.entity_id
_entity_poly.type
_entity_poly.pdbx_seq_one_letter_code
_entity_poly.pdbx_strand_id
1 'polypeptide(L)'
;MLNSCVMHCHTDHAPGIMVWGGIGYHSRTPLVRIPGTLNSQRYISEVLEPVVLPYLQALAAAIFQGENARPHVARIVQRFFVNHQIELLPWQARSPDLSPIENMWSMIAQRLIQISVRLPNQINFGNVWNRLGLLYPKNTSKVSLNQCPGMWQR
;
A
#
# COMPACT_ATOMS: atom_id res chain seq x y z
N MET A 1 -37.83 2.76 26.44
CA MET A 1 -36.80 2.22 27.36
C MET A 1 -35.50 2.12 26.58
N LEU A 2 -34.42 2.63 27.15
CA LEU A 2 -33.17 3.01 26.48
C LEU A 2 -32.33 1.82 25.98
N ASN A 3 -31.84 1.98 24.75
CA ASN A 3 -30.46 1.75 24.29
C ASN A 3 -29.65 0.65 24.99
N SER A 4 -29.52 -0.50 24.34
CA SER A 4 -28.30 -1.32 24.43
C SER A 4 -27.39 -0.96 23.26
N CYS A 5 -26.80 0.24 23.31
CA CYS A 5 -25.70 0.59 22.42
C CYS A 5 -24.48 -0.18 22.92
N VAL A 6 -24.20 -1.33 22.31
CA VAL A 6 -22.91 -2.00 22.51
C VAL A 6 -21.88 -1.13 21.81
N MET A 7 -21.33 -0.17 22.54
CA MET A 7 -20.06 0.43 22.17
C MET A 7 -19.04 -0.71 22.20
N HIS A 8 -18.64 -1.18 21.03
CA HIS A 8 -17.38 -1.87 20.89
C HIS A 8 -16.31 -0.86 21.30
N CYS A 9 -15.91 -0.92 22.56
CA CYS A 9 -14.66 -0.33 22.99
C CYS A 9 -13.57 -1.03 22.19
N HIS A 10 -13.02 -0.37 21.18
CA HIS A 10 -11.75 -0.75 20.57
C HIS A 10 -10.65 -0.51 21.62
N THR A 11 -10.58 -1.38 22.62
CA THR A 11 -9.45 -1.45 23.53
C THR A 11 -8.33 -2.24 22.85
N ASP A 12 -7.17 -1.59 22.84
CA ASP A 12 -5.84 -2.08 22.44
C ASP A 12 -5.51 -2.04 20.95
N HIS A 13 -5.24 -0.81 20.46
CA HIS A 13 -4.40 -0.60 19.29
C HIS A 13 -2.98 -1.11 19.62
N ALA A 14 -2.68 -2.35 19.29
CA ALA A 14 -1.30 -2.74 19.12
C ALA A 14 -0.65 -1.74 18.15
N PRO A 15 0.55 -1.19 18.44
CA PRO A 15 1.19 -0.22 17.56
C PRO A 15 1.47 -0.87 16.20
N GLY A 16 0.58 -0.62 15.24
CA GLY A 16 0.73 -1.02 13.85
C GLY A 16 1.79 -0.17 13.16
N ILE A 17 2.60 -0.79 12.31
CA ILE A 17 3.52 -0.06 11.43
C ILE A 17 2.78 0.22 10.12
N MET A 18 2.62 1.49 9.78
CA MET A 18 2.11 1.90 8.47
C MET A 18 3.25 1.84 7.44
N VAL A 19 2.99 1.14 6.33
CA VAL A 19 3.93 1.02 5.22
C VAL A 19 3.24 1.32 3.90
N TRP A 20 4.00 1.85 2.96
CA TRP A 20 3.58 2.06 1.58
C TRP A 20 4.53 1.30 0.67
N GLY A 21 3.98 0.67 -0.36
CA GLY A 21 4.77 0.11 -1.44
C GLY A 21 3.88 -0.13 -2.63
N GLY A 22 4.50 -0.52 -3.74
CA GLY A 22 3.73 -1.28 -4.71
C GLY A 22 4.54 -1.88 -5.82
N ILE A 23 3.77 -2.33 -6.79
CA ILE A 23 4.17 -3.40 -7.68
C ILE A 23 3.86 -3.01 -9.11
N GLY A 24 4.75 -3.42 -10.01
CA GLY A 24 4.55 -3.38 -11.45
C GLY A 24 4.91 -4.73 -12.06
N TYR A 25 4.88 -4.78 -13.38
CA TYR A 25 5.28 -5.97 -14.11
C TYR A 25 6.77 -6.27 -13.85
N HIS A 26 7.06 -7.41 -13.21
CA HIS A 26 8.40 -7.87 -12.82
C HIS A 26 9.23 -6.89 -11.98
N SER A 27 8.58 -5.92 -11.34
CA SER A 27 9.26 -4.88 -10.58
C SER A 27 8.39 -4.42 -9.42
N ARG A 28 9.01 -3.68 -8.51
CA ARG A 28 8.35 -3.13 -7.33
C ARG A 28 9.12 -1.93 -6.83
N THR A 29 8.42 -1.08 -6.09
CA THR A 29 9.06 0.02 -5.39
C THR A 29 9.80 -0.50 -4.15
N PRO A 30 10.75 0.29 -3.61
CA PRO A 30 11.11 0.19 -2.20
C PRO A 30 9.86 0.27 -1.33
N LEU A 31 9.92 -0.36 -0.16
CA LEU A 31 8.90 -0.22 0.86
C LEU A 31 9.22 0.98 1.74
N VAL A 32 8.27 1.90 1.86
CA VAL A 32 8.38 3.12 2.65
C VAL A 32 7.67 2.91 3.99
N ARG A 33 8.37 3.13 5.10
CA ARG A 33 7.71 3.21 6.42
C ARG A 33 7.16 4.61 6.60
N ILE A 34 5.88 4.71 6.93
CA ILE A 34 5.22 5.99 7.19
C ILE A 34 5.01 6.12 8.69
N PRO A 35 5.75 7.00 9.38
CA PRO A 35 5.50 7.24 10.79
C PRO A 35 4.19 8.03 10.97
N GLY A 36 3.27 7.51 11.78
CA GLY A 36 2.01 8.18 12.11
C GLY A 36 1.02 8.25 10.95
N THR A 37 0.17 9.29 10.95
CA THR A 37 -0.89 9.46 9.95
C THR A 37 -0.36 10.07 8.66
N LEU A 38 -0.70 9.47 7.51
CA LEU A 38 -0.39 9.98 6.19
C LEU A 38 -1.45 11.01 5.74
N ASN A 39 -1.04 12.26 5.56
CA ASN A 39 -1.87 13.29 4.94
C ASN A 39 -1.44 13.52 3.47
N SER A 40 -2.21 14.30 2.71
CA SER A 40 -1.95 14.52 1.28
C SER A 40 -0.59 15.17 0.98
N GLN A 41 -0.12 16.08 1.84
CA GLN A 41 1.17 16.74 1.63
C GLN A 41 2.31 15.74 1.84
N ARG A 42 2.23 14.96 2.93
CA ARG A 42 3.18 13.88 3.24
C ARG A 42 3.15 12.78 2.18
N TYR A 43 1.98 12.48 1.64
CA TYR A 43 1.87 11.52 0.53
C TYR A 43 2.66 11.99 -0.69
N ILE A 44 2.63 13.29 -1.01
CA ILE A 44 3.47 13.83 -2.08
C ILE A 44 4.96 13.70 -1.71
N SER A 45 5.37 14.27 -0.57
CA SER A 45 6.79 14.42 -0.22
C SER A 45 7.49 13.14 0.23
N GLU A 46 6.77 12.16 0.79
CA GLU A 46 7.34 10.91 1.32
C GLU A 46 7.12 9.72 0.39
N VAL A 47 6.17 9.81 -0.55
CA VAL A 47 5.79 8.67 -1.40
C VAL A 47 5.82 9.03 -2.88
N LEU A 48 5.02 10.01 -3.32
CA LEU A 48 4.85 10.23 -4.75
C LEU A 48 6.12 10.75 -5.41
N GLU A 49 6.72 11.79 -4.84
CA GLU A 49 7.92 12.43 -5.39
C GLU A 49 9.19 11.56 -5.25
N PRO A 50 9.53 11.01 -4.06
CA PRO A 50 10.76 10.25 -3.92
C PRO A 50 10.69 8.80 -4.43
N VAL A 51 9.49 8.22 -4.58
CA VAL A 51 9.34 6.78 -4.90
C VAL A 51 8.53 6.53 -6.16
N VAL A 52 7.31 7.07 -6.27
CA VAL A 52 6.43 6.76 -7.41
C VAL A 52 6.96 7.38 -8.70
N LEU A 53 7.28 8.67 -8.67
CA LEU A 53 7.71 9.42 -9.84
C LEU A 53 8.95 8.79 -10.52
N PRO A 54 10.07 8.56 -9.83
CA PRO A 54 11.23 7.93 -10.46
C PRO A 54 10.94 6.47 -10.89
N TYR A 55 10.11 5.75 -10.14
CA TYR A 55 9.73 4.38 -10.49
C TYR A 55 8.94 4.34 -11.80
N LEU A 56 7.95 5.21 -11.98
CA LEU A 56 7.16 5.29 -13.21
C LEU A 56 7.99 5.80 -14.40
N GLN A 57 8.87 6.78 -14.18
CA GLN A 57 9.77 7.28 -15.23
C GLN A 57 10.74 6.21 -15.77
N ALA A 58 11.07 5.21 -14.95
CA ALA A 58 11.89 4.08 -15.38
C ALA A 58 11.12 3.04 -16.21
N LEU A 59 9.80 3.15 -16.32
CA LEU A 59 8.94 2.22 -17.06
C LEU A 59 8.52 2.85 -18.40
N ALA A 60 8.69 2.11 -19.50
CA ALA A 60 8.43 2.63 -20.85
C ALA A 60 6.95 2.97 -21.14
N ALA A 61 6.02 2.45 -20.34
CA ALA A 61 4.59 2.79 -20.35
C ALA A 61 3.94 2.22 -19.09
N ALA A 62 3.60 3.06 -18.12
CA ALA A 62 3.00 2.63 -16.86
C ALA A 62 1.75 3.45 -16.53
N ILE A 63 0.66 2.75 -16.21
CA ILE A 63 -0.56 3.34 -15.67
C ILE A 63 -0.54 3.12 -14.17
N PHE A 64 -0.65 4.22 -13.41
CA PHE A 64 -0.70 4.22 -11.96
C PHE A 64 -2.11 3.87 -11.48
N GLN A 65 -2.24 2.75 -10.76
CA GLN A 65 -3.44 2.44 -10.00
C GLN A 65 -3.19 2.76 -8.52
N GLY A 66 -3.98 3.70 -7.99
CA GLY A 66 -4.04 4.00 -6.55
C GLY A 66 -5.45 3.79 -5.99
N GLU A 67 -5.53 3.58 -4.69
CA GLU A 67 -6.78 3.55 -3.95
C GLU A 67 -7.37 4.96 -3.73
N ASN A 68 -8.70 5.05 -3.65
CA ASN A 68 -9.44 6.31 -3.45
C ASN A 68 -9.43 6.78 -1.98
N ALA A 69 -8.35 6.54 -1.24
CA ALA A 69 -8.19 7.05 0.11
C ALA A 69 -8.20 8.59 0.10
N ARG A 70 -8.76 9.21 1.15
CA ARG A 70 -8.91 10.68 1.24
C ARG A 70 -7.60 11.43 0.94
N PRO A 71 -6.42 11.01 1.44
CA PRO A 71 -5.18 11.69 1.12
C PRO A 71 -4.82 11.65 -0.37
N HIS A 72 -5.13 10.57 -1.06
CA HIS A 72 -4.73 10.30 -2.45
C HIS A 72 -5.61 11.02 -3.48
N VAL A 73 -6.88 11.30 -3.14
CA VAL A 73 -7.82 12.01 -4.02
C VAL A 73 -7.84 13.53 -3.77
N ALA A 74 -7.00 14.03 -2.87
CA ALA A 74 -6.93 15.45 -2.59
C ALA A 74 -6.47 16.26 -3.80
N ARG A 75 -6.98 17.49 -3.94
CA ARG A 75 -6.68 18.37 -5.09
C ARG A 75 -5.18 18.57 -5.33
N ILE A 76 -4.38 18.64 -4.27
CA ILE A 76 -2.92 18.79 -4.39
C ILE A 76 -2.25 17.56 -5.01
N VAL A 77 -2.77 16.36 -4.72
CA VAL A 77 -2.28 15.09 -5.28
C VAL A 77 -2.72 14.94 -6.73
N GLN A 78 -3.96 15.32 -7.05
CA GLN A 78 -4.45 15.34 -8.43
C GLN A 78 -3.61 16.30 -9.30
N ARG A 79 -3.26 17.48 -8.77
CA ARG A 79 -2.34 18.41 -9.45
C ARG A 79 -0.95 17.83 -9.64
N PHE A 80 -0.42 17.09 -8.66
CA PHE A 80 0.85 16.39 -8.79
C PHE A 80 0.83 15.43 -9.98
N PHE A 81 -0.20 14.58 -10.10
CA PHE A 81 -0.31 13.64 -11.21
C PHE A 81 -0.38 14.34 -12.57
N VAL A 82 -1.17 15.42 -12.68
CA VAL A 82 -1.27 16.21 -13.93
C VAL A 82 0.08 16.86 -14.27
N ASN A 83 0.74 17.50 -13.30
CA ASN A 83 2.01 18.20 -13.52
C ASN A 83 3.15 17.27 -13.95
N HIS A 84 3.13 16.03 -13.46
CA HIS A 84 4.12 15.01 -13.80
C HIS A 84 3.67 14.06 -14.92
N GLN A 85 2.54 14.36 -15.58
CA GLN A 85 2.02 13.57 -16.70
C GLN A 85 1.84 12.08 -16.36
N ILE A 86 1.46 11.79 -15.11
CA ILE A 86 1.22 10.44 -14.64
C ILE A 86 -0.20 10.03 -15.03
N GLU A 87 -0.30 8.95 -15.81
CA GLU A 87 -1.59 8.36 -16.18
C GLU A 87 -2.19 7.58 -15.00
N LEU A 88 -3.43 7.91 -14.63
CA LEU A 88 -4.16 7.25 -13.55
C LEU A 88 -5.14 6.22 -14.13
N LEU A 89 -5.14 5.01 -13.57
CA LEU A 89 -6.17 4.02 -13.86
C LEU A 89 -7.50 4.47 -13.21
N PRO A 90 -8.60 4.62 -13.96
CA PRO A 90 -9.91 4.84 -13.37
C PRO A 90 -10.29 3.63 -12.49
N TRP A 91 -10.25 3.81 -11.17
CA TRP A 91 -10.50 2.72 -10.21
C TRP A 91 -11.70 3.04 -9.32
N GLN A 92 -12.57 2.05 -9.12
CA GLN A 92 -13.75 2.20 -8.27
C GLN A 92 -13.37 2.10 -6.79
N ALA A 93 -13.87 3.04 -5.98
CA ALA A 93 -13.51 3.23 -4.57
C ALA A 93 -13.88 2.07 -3.61
N ARG A 94 -14.46 0.97 -4.09
CA ARG A 94 -15.07 -0.07 -3.24
C ARG A 94 -14.73 -1.49 -3.65
N SER A 95 -13.65 -1.68 -4.38
CA SER A 95 -13.21 -3.01 -4.82
C SER A 95 -11.76 -3.30 -4.41
N PRO A 96 -11.45 -3.33 -3.10
CA PRO A 96 -10.12 -3.68 -2.62
C PRO A 96 -9.70 -5.08 -3.10
N ASP A 97 -10.64 -6.04 -3.12
CA ASP A 97 -10.43 -7.42 -3.57
C ASP A 97 -9.97 -7.54 -5.03
N LEU A 98 -10.17 -6.49 -5.84
CA LEU A 98 -9.75 -6.46 -7.24
C LEU A 98 -8.32 -5.95 -7.42
N SER A 99 -7.67 -5.43 -6.37
CA SER A 99 -6.32 -4.88 -6.49
C SER A 99 -5.26 -5.98 -6.33
N PRO A 100 -4.39 -6.20 -7.33
CA PRO A 100 -3.35 -7.23 -7.25
C PRO A 100 -2.43 -7.09 -6.03
N ILE A 101 -2.24 -5.87 -5.51
CA ILE A 101 -1.36 -5.67 -4.35
C ILE A 101 -1.96 -6.21 -3.05
N GLU A 102 -3.29 -6.33 -2.92
CA GLU A 102 -3.93 -6.91 -1.73
C GLU A 102 -3.61 -8.40 -1.56
N ASN A 103 -3.51 -9.13 -2.67
CA ASN A 103 -3.02 -10.50 -2.65
C ASN A 103 -1.59 -10.57 -2.14
N MET A 104 -0.74 -9.62 -2.56
CA MET A 104 0.64 -9.59 -2.09
C MET A 104 0.74 -9.22 -0.61
N TRP A 105 -0.06 -8.26 -0.13
CA TRP A 105 -0.17 -7.96 1.31
C TRP A 105 -0.61 -9.17 2.11
N SER A 106 -1.57 -9.93 1.61
CA SER A 106 -2.03 -11.19 2.22
C SER A 106 -0.91 -12.23 2.31
N MET A 107 -0.14 -12.41 1.24
CA MET A 107 1.03 -13.32 1.23
C MET A 107 2.10 -12.86 2.23
N ILE A 108 2.38 -11.55 2.31
CA ILE A 108 3.34 -10.99 3.26
C ILE A 108 2.86 -11.24 4.69
N ALA A 109 1.60 -10.95 5.01
CA ALA A 109 1.02 -11.16 6.33
C ALA A 109 1.11 -12.64 6.75
N GLN A 110 0.71 -13.57 5.87
CA GLN A 110 0.84 -15.01 6.13
C GLN A 110 2.29 -15.42 6.39
N ARG A 111 3.24 -14.89 5.62
CA ARG A 111 4.66 -15.23 5.80
C ARG A 111 5.23 -14.66 7.09
N LEU A 112 4.83 -13.45 7.47
CA LEU A 112 5.24 -12.83 8.74
C LEU A 112 4.69 -13.61 9.94
N ILE A 113 3.44 -14.09 9.88
CA ILE A 113 2.87 -14.98 10.89
C ILE A 113 3.67 -16.28 11.01
N GLN A 114 4.04 -16.89 9.88
CA GLN A 114 4.86 -18.11 9.92
C GLN A 114 6.26 -17.87 10.52
N ILE A 115 6.89 -16.74 10.20
CA ILE A 115 8.20 -16.37 10.75
C ILE A 115 8.07 -16.02 12.23
N SER A 116 7.05 -15.28 12.64
CA SER A 116 6.88 -14.91 14.05
C SER A 116 6.67 -16.13 14.96
N VAL A 117 5.97 -17.16 14.46
CA VAL A 117 5.77 -18.43 15.16
C VAL A 117 7.07 -19.23 15.26
N ARG A 118 7.93 -19.22 14.22
CA ARG A 118 9.14 -20.06 14.16
C ARG A 118 10.39 -19.37 14.71
N LEU A 119 10.56 -18.08 14.45
CA LEU A 119 11.77 -17.28 14.70
C LEU A 119 11.36 -15.82 15.01
N PRO A 120 10.79 -15.54 16.21
CA PRO A 120 10.23 -14.24 16.57
C PRO A 120 11.24 -13.07 16.47
N ASN A 121 12.54 -13.35 16.65
CA ASN A 121 13.61 -12.35 16.58
C ASN A 121 14.11 -12.04 15.16
N GLN A 122 13.52 -12.66 14.11
CA GLN A 122 13.97 -12.49 12.72
C GLN A 122 12.92 -11.86 11.80
N ILE A 123 11.89 -11.22 12.36
CA ILE A 123 10.86 -10.56 11.56
C ILE A 123 11.47 -9.34 10.86
N ASN A 124 11.65 -9.43 9.54
CA ASN A 124 12.07 -8.31 8.70
C ASN A 124 11.11 -8.16 7.52
N PHE A 125 10.22 -7.17 7.62
CA PHE A 125 9.19 -6.90 6.62
C PHE A 125 9.80 -6.57 5.25
N GLY A 126 10.89 -5.79 5.22
CA GLY A 126 11.60 -5.43 3.99
C GLY A 126 12.17 -6.64 3.25
N ASN A 127 12.72 -7.61 3.99
CA ASN A 127 13.24 -8.86 3.40
C ASN A 127 12.11 -9.73 2.81
N VAL A 128 10.96 -9.78 3.47
CA VAL A 128 9.79 -10.50 2.98
C VAL A 128 9.23 -9.82 1.72
N TRP A 129 9.07 -8.49 1.75
CA TRP A 129 8.75 -7.67 0.57
C TRP A 129 9.74 -7.93 -0.57
N ASN A 130 11.02 -8.05 -0.24
CA ASN A 130 12.09 -8.29 -1.21
C ASN A 130 12.01 -9.62 -1.92
N ARG A 131 11.64 -10.68 -1.19
CA ARG A 131 11.53 -12.03 -1.75
C ARG A 131 10.22 -12.25 -2.50
N LEU A 132 9.10 -11.72 -2.00
CA LEU A 132 7.78 -11.98 -2.56
C LEU A 132 7.48 -11.18 -3.82
N GLY A 133 7.98 -9.95 -3.92
CA GLY A 133 7.72 -9.14 -5.11
C GLY A 133 8.36 -9.67 -6.41
N LEU A 134 9.30 -10.62 -6.31
CA LEU A 134 9.87 -11.34 -7.46
C LEU A 134 9.03 -12.56 -7.91
N LEU A 135 8.09 -13.01 -7.07
CA LEU A 135 7.30 -14.23 -7.28
C LEU A 135 5.88 -13.94 -7.81
N TYR A 136 5.50 -12.67 -7.96
CA TYR A 136 4.14 -12.31 -8.37
C TYR A 136 3.88 -12.66 -9.86
N PRO A 137 2.75 -13.32 -10.19
CA PRO A 137 2.54 -13.96 -11.49
C PRO A 137 2.37 -13.00 -12.68
N LYS A 138 2.70 -13.53 -13.87
CA LYS A 138 3.14 -12.84 -15.09
C LYS A 138 2.07 -12.16 -15.97
N ASN A 139 0.96 -11.64 -15.45
CA ASN A 139 -0.18 -11.30 -16.33
C ASN A 139 -0.79 -9.89 -16.22
N THR A 140 -0.04 -8.84 -15.87
CA THR A 140 -0.55 -7.47 -16.00
C THR A 140 0.53 -6.41 -16.20
N SER A 141 0.41 -5.61 -17.26
CA SER A 141 1.19 -4.39 -17.56
C SER A 141 0.86 -3.20 -16.63
N LYS A 142 0.18 -3.45 -15.50
CA LYS A 142 -0.42 -2.43 -14.63
C LYS A 142 0.41 -2.31 -13.36
N VAL A 143 0.65 -1.08 -12.93
CA VAL A 143 1.30 -0.78 -11.66
C VAL A 143 0.20 -0.58 -10.61
N SER A 144 0.11 -1.47 -9.63
CA SER A 144 -0.85 -1.40 -8.53
C SER A 144 -0.12 -1.00 -7.24
N LEU A 145 -0.56 0.08 -6.60
CA LEU A 145 0.11 0.65 -5.43
C LEU A 145 -0.95 0.99 -4.38
N ASN A 146 -0.88 0.33 -3.22
CA ASN A 146 -1.75 0.62 -2.08
C ASN A 146 -0.90 0.81 -0.83
N GLN A 147 -1.41 1.65 0.07
CA GLN A 147 -0.97 1.68 1.44
C GLN A 147 -1.42 0.38 2.12
N CYS A 148 -0.59 -0.19 2.99
CA CYS A 148 -1.07 -1.24 3.88
C CYS A 148 -1.77 -0.52 5.06
N PRO A 149 -3.12 -0.56 5.17
CA PRO A 149 -3.78 -0.10 6.38
C PRO A 149 -3.25 -0.96 7.52
N GLY A 150 -2.90 -0.33 8.64
CA GLY A 150 -2.29 -0.99 9.79
C GLY A 150 -3.00 -2.30 10.12
N MET A 151 -2.26 -3.41 9.95
CA MET A 151 -2.54 -4.76 10.44
C MET A 151 -4.03 -5.12 10.57
N TRP A 152 -4.59 -5.67 9.49
CA TRP A 152 -5.89 -6.35 9.40
C TRP A 152 -6.32 -7.01 10.73
N GLN A 153 -7.25 -6.37 11.44
CA GLN A 153 -8.05 -7.05 12.46
C GLN A 153 -9.19 -7.76 11.74
N ARG A 154 -9.25 -9.08 11.96
CA ARG A 154 -10.38 -9.93 11.62
C ARG A 154 -11.53 -9.65 12.59
#